data_AF-A0A1V4DZR9-F1
#
_entry.id   AF-A0A1V4DZR9-F1
#
_cell.length_a   1.000
_cell.length_b   1.000
_cell.length_c   1.000
_cell.angle_alpha   90.00
_cell.angle_beta   90.00
_cell.angle_gamma   90.00
#
_symmetry.space_group_name_H-M   'P 1'
#
loop_
_entity.id
_entity.type
_entity.pdbx_description
1 polymer ?
#
loop_
_entity_poly.entity_id
_entity_poly.type
_entity_poly.pdbx_seq_one_letter_code
_entity_poly.pdbx_strand_id
1 'polypeptide(L)'
;MPKTKKAKNEQAATASGASSQAKSQVRSSAKSPAESSAAPADSQKSQLMTEVKSPKMSKKARAADEKGLDFARAWVEFPDPADDEQVFRCDLTWLTSRWNCIFGSGCQGIQAGRADDGCCTLGAHFSDEDDEQRVAGHVARLTPEIWQFHDEGREHGWISEDEDGDRQTRPYQGSCIFQNRPGFAGGAGCSLHILAIKEGREPLETKPDVCWQLPVRRTYEWIDRPDDTRVLQVSIGEYDRRGWGPGGHDLHWWCTSATSAHGAGDPVYVSYGPELTELMGKAGYDRLVELCEERLASQLPLLAPHPADPAR
;
A
#
# COMPACT_ATOMS: atom_id res chain seq x y z
N MET A 1 -27.98 36.86 -17.52
CA MET A 1 -27.92 38.35 -17.45
C MET A 1 -29.13 38.79 -16.65
N PRO A 2 -29.04 39.66 -15.61
CA PRO A 2 -27.86 40.40 -15.09
C PRO A 2 -26.78 39.45 -14.50
N LYS A 3 -25.49 39.77 -14.35
CA LYS A 3 -24.71 40.92 -13.84
C LYS A 3 -24.45 40.95 -12.31
N THR A 4 -23.61 40.01 -11.86
CA THR A 4 -22.41 40.20 -11.03
C THR A 4 -22.31 41.38 -10.04
N LYS A 5 -21.93 41.06 -8.79
CA LYS A 5 -20.92 41.82 -8.02
C LYS A 5 -19.80 40.89 -7.54
N LYS A 6 -18.57 41.40 -7.48
CA LYS A 6 -17.40 40.74 -6.89
C LYS A 6 -17.06 41.37 -5.55
N ALA A 7 -16.74 40.54 -4.56
CA ALA A 7 -15.69 40.78 -3.58
C ALA A 7 -15.34 39.41 -2.94
N LYS A 8 -14.15 39.10 -2.45
CA LYS A 8 -12.72 39.45 -2.68
C LYS A 8 -12.01 38.64 -1.57
N ASN A 9 -10.88 38.00 -1.84
CA ASN A 9 -10.15 37.21 -0.83
C ASN A 9 -9.89 37.96 0.48
N GLU A 10 -9.81 37.19 1.56
CA GLU A 10 -8.72 37.31 2.54
C GLU A 10 -8.21 35.89 2.90
N GLN A 11 -7.00 35.80 3.46
CA GLN A 11 -6.27 34.55 3.72
C GLN A 11 -6.07 34.33 5.24
N ALA A 12 -5.39 33.23 5.59
CA ALA A 12 -4.82 32.92 6.91
C ALA A 12 -5.82 32.44 7.98
N ALA A 13 -5.44 31.56 8.92
CA ALA A 13 -4.31 30.61 8.95
C ALA A 13 -4.53 29.55 10.04
N THR A 14 -3.69 28.50 10.01
CA THR A 14 -3.25 27.63 11.12
C THR A 14 -3.95 27.77 12.48
N ALA A 15 -4.58 26.68 12.94
CA ALA A 15 -4.90 26.46 14.35
C ALA A 15 -4.30 25.12 14.79
N SER A 16 -3.27 25.16 15.64
CA SER A 16 -2.58 23.98 16.16
C SER A 16 -2.62 23.93 17.69
N GLY A 17 -2.77 22.73 18.24
CA GLY A 17 -2.81 22.46 19.68
C GLY A 17 -4.19 22.63 20.34
N ALA A 18 -4.43 22.02 21.51
CA ALA A 18 -3.58 21.06 22.22
C ALA A 18 -4.36 20.30 23.32
N SER A 19 -4.04 19.02 23.50
CA SER A 19 -3.99 18.39 24.82
C SER A 19 -3.18 17.08 24.76
N SER A 20 -2.77 16.48 25.87
CA SER A 20 -1.73 16.91 26.82
C SER A 20 -1.67 15.88 27.96
N GLN A 21 -0.52 15.20 28.09
CA GLN A 21 -0.06 14.51 29.30
C GLN A 21 -0.80 13.24 29.78
N ALA A 22 -0.11 12.11 29.64
CA ALA A 22 0.00 11.11 30.72
C ALA A 22 1.48 10.72 30.87
N LYS A 23 2.01 10.63 32.10
CA LYS A 23 3.42 10.31 32.36
C LYS A 23 3.61 8.95 33.03
N SER A 24 4.50 8.16 32.43
CA SER A 24 5.37 7.13 33.01
C SER A 24 5.25 6.77 34.50
N GLN A 25 5.29 5.47 34.80
CA GLN A 25 6.10 4.96 35.93
C GLN A 25 6.92 3.74 35.49
N VAL A 26 8.18 3.70 35.94
CA VAL A 26 9.14 2.63 35.69
C VAL A 26 9.52 1.99 37.03
N ARG A 27 9.69 0.67 37.06
CA ARG A 27 10.45 -0.02 38.12
C ARG A 27 11.42 -1.02 37.49
N SER A 28 12.58 -1.18 38.12
CA SER A 28 13.74 -1.88 37.59
C SER A 28 14.29 -2.93 38.56
N SER A 29 14.79 -4.04 38.02
CA SER A 29 15.87 -4.92 38.52
C SER A 29 15.86 -6.26 37.75
N ALA A 30 16.92 -7.06 37.63
CA ALA A 30 18.37 -6.84 37.46
C ALA A 30 19.08 -8.22 37.38
N LYS A 31 20.23 -8.29 36.69
CA LYS A 31 21.25 -9.38 36.68
C LYS A 31 20.96 -10.74 35.98
N SER A 32 21.81 -11.03 35.00
CA SER A 32 22.27 -12.36 34.54
C SER A 32 23.44 -12.89 35.44
N PRO A 33 24.04 -14.10 35.23
CA PRO A 33 25.04 -14.31 34.14
C PRO A 33 25.24 -15.76 33.58
N ALA A 34 25.97 -15.88 32.45
CA ALA A 34 26.84 -17.02 32.02
C ALA A 34 26.19 -18.43 31.76
N GLU A 35 26.74 -19.42 31.02
CA GLU A 35 27.76 -19.60 29.94
C GLU A 35 27.63 -21.08 29.43
N SER A 36 28.19 -21.59 28.32
CA SER A 36 28.95 -21.05 27.15
C SER A 36 28.35 -21.67 25.85
N SER A 37 28.95 -22.27 24.79
CA SER A 37 30.30 -22.67 24.30
C SER A 37 30.28 -22.75 22.74
N ALA A 38 31.33 -23.21 22.02
CA ALA A 38 31.38 -23.16 20.53
C ALA A 38 32.00 -24.36 19.76
N ALA A 39 31.33 -24.75 18.65
CA ALA A 39 31.84 -25.23 17.33
C ALA A 39 32.78 -26.49 17.25
N PRO A 40 33.20 -27.01 16.06
CA PRO A 40 32.87 -26.68 14.66
C PRO A 40 32.55 -27.92 13.74
N ALA A 41 32.67 -27.74 12.41
CA ALA A 41 32.61 -28.72 11.28
C ALA A 41 31.19 -29.12 10.77
N ASP A 42 30.97 -29.49 9.50
CA ASP A 42 31.88 -29.65 8.33
C ASP A 42 31.21 -29.12 7.02
N SER A 43 31.73 -29.51 5.86
CA SER A 43 31.82 -28.75 4.62
C SER A 43 30.80 -29.09 3.50
N GLN A 44 30.66 -28.13 2.59
CA GLN A 44 30.33 -28.28 1.16
C GLN A 44 29.08 -29.08 0.73
N LYS A 45 28.08 -28.35 0.23
CA LYS A 45 27.61 -28.57 -1.15
C LYS A 45 26.97 -27.31 -1.76
N SER A 46 27.75 -26.60 -2.56
CA SER A 46 27.20 -25.63 -3.51
C SER A 46 26.55 -26.41 -4.67
N GLN A 47 25.26 -26.21 -4.88
CA GLN A 47 24.59 -26.55 -6.13
C GLN A 47 24.23 -25.26 -6.85
N LEU A 48 24.54 -25.20 -8.15
CA LEU A 48 24.25 -24.02 -8.96
C LEU A 48 22.73 -23.85 -9.08
N MET A 49 22.18 -22.85 -8.40
CA MET A 49 20.87 -22.32 -8.74
C MET A 49 21.01 -21.53 -10.04
N THR A 50 20.83 -22.20 -11.18
CA THR A 50 20.72 -21.53 -12.48
C THR A 50 19.58 -20.53 -12.43
N GLU A 51 19.91 -19.26 -12.66
CA GLU A 51 18.98 -18.13 -12.66
C GLU A 51 17.82 -18.37 -13.64
N VAL A 52 16.65 -18.77 -13.11
CA VAL A 52 15.43 -18.97 -13.91
C VAL A 52 14.87 -17.59 -14.27
N LYS A 53 15.42 -16.99 -15.33
CA LYS A 53 14.93 -15.73 -15.89
C LYS A 53 13.51 -15.93 -16.43
N SER A 54 12.52 -15.47 -15.67
CA SER A 54 11.10 -15.49 -16.05
C SER A 54 10.88 -14.90 -17.46
N PRO A 55 10.11 -15.57 -18.34
CA PRO A 55 9.99 -15.18 -19.74
C PRO A 55 9.30 -13.81 -19.88
N LYS A 56 10.02 -12.81 -20.40
CA LYS A 56 9.52 -11.43 -20.54
C LYS A 56 8.37 -11.37 -21.55
N MET A 57 7.18 -11.01 -21.07
CA MET A 57 5.96 -10.86 -21.89
C MET A 57 6.13 -9.80 -23.01
N SER A 58 5.56 -10.06 -24.18
CA SER A 58 5.57 -9.10 -25.30
C SER A 58 4.65 -7.90 -25.03
N LYS A 59 4.85 -6.74 -25.69
CA LYS A 59 3.95 -5.57 -25.50
C LYS A 59 2.47 -5.92 -25.75
N LYS A 60 2.19 -6.79 -26.73
CA LYS A 60 0.83 -7.26 -27.02
C LYS A 60 0.26 -8.18 -25.94
N ALA A 61 1.08 -9.06 -25.34
CA ALA A 61 0.64 -9.94 -24.26
C ALA A 61 0.30 -9.15 -22.98
N ARG A 62 1.12 -8.16 -22.63
CA ARG A 62 0.90 -7.28 -21.47
C ARG A 62 -0.37 -6.44 -21.61
N ALA A 63 -0.60 -5.88 -22.79
CA ALA A 63 -1.83 -5.15 -23.12
C ALA A 63 -3.09 -6.05 -23.30
N ALA A 64 -2.96 -7.37 -23.17
CA ALA A 64 -4.08 -8.32 -23.15
C ALA A 64 -4.32 -8.95 -21.76
N ASP A 65 -3.33 -8.82 -20.88
CA ASP A 65 -3.39 -9.23 -19.47
C ASP A 65 -4.27 -8.25 -18.67
N GLU A 66 -3.99 -6.95 -18.81
CA GLU A 66 -4.81 -5.88 -18.26
C GLU A 66 -6.20 -5.80 -18.90
N LYS A 67 -7.20 -5.48 -18.07
CA LYS A 67 -8.57 -5.17 -18.47
C LYS A 67 -8.79 -3.66 -18.59
N GLY A 68 -9.77 -3.27 -19.41
CA GLY A 68 -10.23 -1.88 -19.45
C GLY A 68 -10.89 -1.48 -18.14
N LEU A 69 -10.84 -0.19 -17.80
CA LEU A 69 -11.27 0.33 -16.49
C LEU A 69 -12.79 0.57 -16.37
N ASP A 70 -13.49 0.61 -17.52
CA ASP A 70 -14.89 1.00 -17.62
C ASP A 70 -15.82 -0.22 -17.67
N PHE A 71 -15.81 -0.96 -16.56
CA PHE A 71 -16.74 -2.06 -16.28
C PHE A 71 -17.75 -1.66 -15.19
N ALA A 72 -18.88 -2.37 -15.15
CA ALA A 72 -19.84 -2.20 -14.06
C ALA A 72 -19.19 -2.61 -12.72
N ARG A 73 -19.37 -1.80 -11.67
CA ARG A 73 -18.91 -2.07 -10.30
C ARG A 73 -20.11 -2.13 -9.36
N ALA A 74 -20.11 -3.10 -8.45
CA ALA A 74 -21.03 -3.19 -7.33
C ALA A 74 -20.43 -2.43 -6.14
N TRP A 75 -21.14 -1.39 -5.69
CA TRP A 75 -20.78 -0.64 -4.49
C TRP A 75 -21.81 -0.92 -3.39
N VAL A 76 -21.36 -0.90 -2.14
CA VAL A 76 -22.23 -0.84 -0.95
C VAL A 76 -21.97 0.44 -0.19
N GLU A 77 -23.01 1.01 0.40
CA GLU A 77 -22.94 2.17 1.29
C GLU A 77 -23.52 1.79 2.66
N PHE A 78 -22.84 2.15 3.73
CA PHE A 78 -23.30 1.94 5.11
C PHE A 78 -22.74 3.01 6.07
N PRO A 79 -23.46 3.38 7.15
CA PRO A 79 -22.92 4.24 8.20
C PRO A 79 -21.68 3.62 8.85
N ASP A 80 -20.73 4.46 9.27
CA ASP A 80 -19.64 3.98 10.12
C ASP A 80 -20.21 3.59 11.51
N PRO A 81 -19.98 2.36 12.01
CA PRO A 81 -20.43 1.98 13.35
C PRO A 81 -19.74 2.75 14.50
N ALA A 82 -18.70 3.54 14.21
CA ALA A 82 -17.94 4.34 15.18
C ALA A 82 -18.14 5.87 15.07
N ASP A 83 -18.77 6.38 14.01
CA ASP A 83 -18.90 7.82 13.72
C ASP A 83 -20.21 8.09 12.95
N ASP A 84 -21.15 8.85 13.54
CA ASP A 84 -22.46 9.14 12.94
C ASP A 84 -22.46 10.32 11.95
N GLU A 85 -21.35 11.05 11.81
CA GLU A 85 -21.12 12.00 10.71
C GLU A 85 -20.46 11.34 9.49
N GLN A 86 -20.14 10.04 9.54
CA GLN A 86 -19.44 9.29 8.48
C GLN A 86 -20.27 8.16 7.83
N VAL A 87 -20.08 7.96 6.51
CA VAL A 87 -20.54 6.77 5.77
C VAL A 87 -19.40 6.15 4.97
N PHE A 88 -19.30 4.82 4.99
CA PHE A 88 -18.41 4.07 4.10
C PHE A 88 -19.11 3.75 2.79
N ARG A 89 -18.37 3.88 1.69
CA ARG A 89 -18.79 3.50 0.34
C ARG A 89 -17.76 2.56 -0.30
N CYS A 90 -18.01 1.25 -0.23
CA CYS A 90 -17.02 0.21 -0.53
C CYS A 90 -17.26 -0.47 -1.89
N ASP A 91 -16.20 -0.61 -2.70
CA ASP A 91 -16.22 -1.31 -3.99
C ASP A 91 -16.19 -2.83 -3.77
N LEU A 92 -17.36 -3.45 -3.74
CA LEU A 92 -17.49 -4.90 -3.58
C LEU A 92 -17.03 -5.67 -4.84
N THR A 93 -16.93 -5.03 -6.01
CA THR A 93 -16.32 -5.66 -7.19
C THR A 93 -14.81 -5.82 -7.00
N TRP A 94 -14.15 -4.81 -6.44
CA TRP A 94 -12.74 -4.89 -6.06
C TRP A 94 -12.51 -5.81 -4.85
N LEU A 95 -13.21 -5.56 -3.74
CA LEU A 95 -12.93 -6.18 -2.43
C LEU A 95 -13.24 -7.69 -2.39
N THR A 96 -14.15 -8.18 -3.25
CA THR A 96 -14.43 -9.63 -3.41
C THR A 96 -13.69 -10.31 -4.58
N SER A 97 -12.79 -9.57 -5.25
CA SER A 97 -11.92 -10.11 -6.30
C SER A 97 -10.83 -11.03 -5.76
N ARG A 98 -10.16 -11.77 -6.65
CA ARG A 98 -9.04 -12.68 -6.35
C ARG A 98 -7.67 -12.06 -6.61
N TRP A 99 -7.55 -10.73 -6.54
CA TRP A 99 -6.25 -10.06 -6.63
C TRP A 99 -5.30 -10.46 -5.49
N ASN A 100 -4.01 -10.59 -5.80
CA ASN A 100 -2.93 -10.56 -4.81
C ASN A 100 -1.66 -9.91 -5.39
N CYS A 101 -0.78 -9.40 -4.51
CA CYS A 101 0.51 -8.86 -4.91
C CYS A 101 1.45 -9.96 -5.42
N ILE A 102 1.71 -9.99 -6.72
CA ILE A 102 2.64 -10.94 -7.37
C ILE A 102 4.09 -10.43 -7.45
N PHE A 103 4.53 -9.56 -6.52
CA PHE A 103 5.92 -9.11 -6.45
C PHE A 103 6.89 -10.31 -6.30
N GLY A 104 8.01 -10.29 -7.02
CA GLY A 104 8.92 -11.45 -7.15
C GLY A 104 8.34 -12.68 -7.86
N SER A 105 7.03 -12.71 -8.13
CA SER A 105 6.28 -13.90 -8.56
C SER A 105 5.54 -13.69 -9.90
N GLY A 106 6.05 -12.82 -10.75
CA GLY A 106 5.48 -12.51 -12.07
C GLY A 106 5.10 -11.04 -12.30
N CYS A 107 5.20 -10.20 -11.27
CA CYS A 107 5.06 -8.74 -11.40
C CYS A 107 5.94 -8.19 -12.54
N GLN A 108 5.41 -7.27 -13.33
CA GLN A 108 6.03 -6.82 -14.59
C GLN A 108 6.68 -5.43 -14.47
N GLY A 109 6.47 -4.77 -13.32
CA GLY A 109 6.99 -3.43 -13.01
C GLY A 109 6.22 -2.30 -13.68
N ILE A 110 6.14 -1.14 -13.01
CA ILE A 110 5.52 0.07 -13.60
C ILE A 110 6.41 0.77 -14.64
N GLN A 111 7.68 0.38 -14.76
CA GLN A 111 8.60 0.87 -15.81
C GLN A 111 9.11 -0.28 -16.70
N ALA A 112 9.13 -0.02 -18.01
CA ALA A 112 9.47 -1.02 -19.02
C ALA A 112 10.88 -1.58 -18.84
N GLY A 113 10.96 -2.87 -18.51
CA GLY A 113 12.22 -3.60 -18.31
C GLY A 113 12.68 -3.70 -16.86
N ARG A 114 12.05 -2.97 -15.92
CA ARG A 114 12.32 -3.00 -14.47
C ARG A 114 11.24 -3.78 -13.71
N ALA A 115 11.08 -5.05 -14.08
CA ALA A 115 10.06 -5.92 -13.47
C ALA A 115 10.30 -6.13 -11.96
N ASP A 116 11.56 -6.28 -11.58
CA ASP A 116 12.03 -6.56 -10.22
C ASP A 116 11.77 -5.40 -9.23
N ASP A 117 11.41 -4.21 -9.72
CA ASP A 117 11.05 -3.04 -8.92
C ASP A 117 9.58 -3.01 -8.47
N GLY A 118 8.70 -3.70 -9.20
CA GLY A 118 7.25 -3.59 -9.00
C GLY A 118 6.74 -2.15 -9.15
N CYS A 119 6.09 -1.62 -8.11
CA CYS A 119 5.62 -0.23 -8.02
C CYS A 119 6.66 0.73 -7.42
N CYS A 120 7.78 0.24 -6.87
CA CYS A 120 8.74 1.07 -6.12
C CYS A 120 9.59 2.00 -6.99
N THR A 121 9.46 1.96 -8.32
CA THR A 121 10.34 2.68 -9.26
C THR A 121 10.38 4.19 -9.03
N LEU A 122 9.26 4.81 -8.69
CA LEU A 122 9.12 6.27 -8.63
C LEU A 122 9.59 6.89 -7.30
N GLY A 123 9.82 6.09 -6.26
CA GLY A 123 9.87 6.56 -4.88
C GLY A 123 8.54 6.31 -4.17
N ALA A 124 8.22 7.12 -3.16
CA ALA A 124 6.96 7.10 -2.42
C ALA A 124 6.83 8.41 -1.63
N HIS A 125 5.87 9.26 -2.02
CA HIS A 125 5.47 10.47 -1.29
C HIS A 125 4.96 10.15 0.11
N PHE A 126 5.25 11.01 1.07
CA PHE A 126 4.63 10.95 2.39
C PHE A 126 3.23 11.59 2.34
N SER A 127 2.29 11.11 3.15
CA SER A 127 0.96 11.74 3.26
C SER A 127 1.02 13.09 3.99
N ASP A 128 1.89 13.18 5.01
CA ASP A 128 2.17 14.39 5.79
C ASP A 128 3.53 14.29 6.53
N GLU A 129 3.82 15.26 7.42
CA GLU A 129 5.03 15.27 8.25
C GLU A 129 5.05 14.13 9.29
N ASP A 130 3.91 13.57 9.70
CA ASP A 130 3.83 12.51 10.70
C ASP A 130 4.04 11.11 10.08
N ASP A 131 3.64 10.88 8.82
CA ASP A 131 4.07 9.70 8.03
C ASP A 131 5.59 9.69 7.85
N GLU A 132 6.20 10.82 7.47
CA GLU A 132 7.67 10.91 7.36
C GLU A 132 8.35 10.63 8.71
N GLN A 133 7.89 11.25 9.80
CA GLN A 133 8.45 11.03 11.16
C GLN A 133 8.27 9.58 11.62
N ARG A 134 7.11 8.96 11.36
CA ARG A 134 6.86 7.54 11.63
C ARG A 134 7.89 6.70 10.87
N VAL A 135 7.95 6.83 9.55
CA VAL A 135 8.89 6.09 8.69
C VAL A 135 10.34 6.32 9.13
N ALA A 136 10.75 7.55 9.47
CA ALA A 136 12.09 7.86 9.97
C ALA A 136 12.45 7.02 11.21
N GLY A 137 11.50 6.82 12.13
CA GLY A 137 11.65 5.96 13.29
C GLY A 137 11.90 4.48 12.95
N HIS A 138 11.41 4.00 11.80
CA HIS A 138 11.68 2.65 11.27
C HIS A 138 13.01 2.60 10.49
N VAL A 139 13.29 3.60 9.65
CA VAL A 139 14.55 3.74 8.90
C VAL A 139 15.76 3.78 9.84
N ALA A 140 15.62 4.42 11.01
CA ALA A 140 16.64 4.44 12.06
C ALA A 140 17.03 3.04 12.59
N ARG A 141 16.19 2.01 12.38
CA ARG A 141 16.41 0.61 12.79
C ARG A 141 16.82 -0.31 11.63
N LEU A 142 16.90 0.20 10.39
CA LEU A 142 17.46 -0.55 9.27
C LEU A 142 18.97 -0.71 9.43
N THR A 143 19.49 -1.87 8.98
CA THR A 143 20.91 -2.24 9.07
C THR A 143 21.44 -2.73 7.72
N PRO A 144 22.78 -2.79 7.52
CA PRO A 144 23.38 -3.31 6.28
C PRO A 144 22.97 -4.74 5.90
N GLU A 145 22.49 -5.54 6.85
CA GLU A 145 22.01 -6.91 6.61
C GLU A 145 20.57 -6.99 6.08
N ILE A 146 19.83 -5.86 6.05
CA ILE A 146 18.45 -5.79 5.53
C ILE A 146 18.18 -4.65 4.56
N TRP A 147 19.10 -3.69 4.43
CA TRP A 147 18.98 -2.57 3.49
C TRP A 147 20.25 -2.47 2.65
N GLN A 148 20.14 -2.85 1.37
CA GLN A 148 21.26 -2.89 0.43
C GLN A 148 21.98 -1.54 0.28
N PHE A 149 21.23 -0.45 0.38
CA PHE A 149 21.73 0.92 0.21
C PHE A 149 21.81 1.66 1.56
N HIS A 150 22.03 0.92 2.66
CA HIS A 150 22.14 1.50 4.01
C HIS A 150 23.13 2.67 4.05
N ASP A 151 24.40 2.45 3.68
CA ASP A 151 25.45 3.46 3.86
C ASP A 151 25.19 4.72 3.03
N GLU A 152 24.80 4.56 1.76
CA GLU A 152 24.29 5.63 0.88
C GLU A 152 23.10 6.38 1.50
N GLY A 153 22.15 5.66 2.10
CA GLY A 153 20.98 6.24 2.77
C GLY A 153 21.27 6.91 4.12
N ARG A 154 22.40 6.59 4.75
CA ARG A 154 22.90 7.23 5.98
C ARG A 154 23.81 8.42 5.71
N GLU A 155 24.63 8.37 4.66
CA GLU A 155 25.58 9.45 4.30
C GLU A 155 24.94 10.53 3.41
N HIS A 156 24.04 10.15 2.50
CA HIS A 156 23.41 11.06 1.52
C HIS A 156 21.89 11.13 1.68
N GLY A 157 21.35 10.61 2.79
CA GLY A 157 19.93 10.67 3.14
C GLY A 157 19.05 9.70 2.35
N TRP A 158 17.78 9.59 2.74
CA TRP A 158 16.81 8.65 2.15
C TRP A 158 15.52 9.33 1.68
N ILE A 159 15.50 10.66 1.68
CA ILE A 159 14.39 11.52 1.23
C ILE A 159 14.89 12.41 0.10
N SER A 160 14.00 12.76 -0.83
CA SER A 160 14.18 13.85 -1.80
C SER A 160 12.87 14.61 -1.96
N GLU A 161 12.97 15.86 -2.40
CA GLU A 161 11.87 16.62 -3.00
C GLU A 161 11.74 16.23 -4.48
N ASP A 162 10.55 16.41 -5.07
CA ASP A 162 10.32 16.22 -6.51
C ASP A 162 10.31 17.55 -7.30
N GLU A 163 9.70 17.57 -8.50
CA GLU A 163 9.66 18.77 -9.35
C GLU A 163 8.69 19.86 -8.86
N ASP A 164 7.67 19.49 -8.08
CA ASP A 164 6.71 20.42 -7.45
C ASP A 164 7.14 20.80 -6.01
N GLY A 165 8.06 20.03 -5.41
CA GLY A 165 8.62 20.25 -4.08
C GLY A 165 8.09 19.31 -3.01
N ASP A 166 7.29 18.31 -3.39
CA ASP A 166 6.70 17.36 -2.44
C ASP A 166 7.74 16.32 -1.99
N ARG A 167 7.69 15.96 -0.70
CA ARG A 167 8.71 15.13 -0.04
C ARG A 167 8.39 13.65 -0.18
N GLN A 168 9.38 12.88 -0.62
CA GLN A 168 9.25 11.45 -0.91
C GLN A 168 10.51 10.64 -0.58
N THR A 169 10.36 9.32 -0.44
CA THR A 169 11.52 8.41 -0.33
C THR A 169 12.40 8.46 -1.58
N ARG A 170 13.70 8.73 -1.39
CA ARG A 170 14.66 9.10 -2.46
C ARG A 170 14.72 8.04 -3.57
N PRO A 171 14.44 8.39 -4.84
CA PRO A 171 14.75 7.54 -5.98
C PRO A 171 16.27 7.40 -6.16
N TYR A 172 16.76 6.18 -6.12
CA TYR A 172 18.17 5.83 -6.20
C TYR A 172 18.41 4.66 -7.17
N GLN A 173 19.30 4.85 -8.15
CA GLN A 173 19.59 3.86 -9.21
C GLN A 173 18.30 3.29 -9.86
N GLY A 174 17.33 4.18 -10.14
CA GLY A 174 16.07 3.89 -10.82
C GLY A 174 15.01 3.13 -10.02
N SER A 175 15.06 3.16 -8.68
CA SER A 175 13.99 2.70 -7.78
C SER A 175 14.05 3.45 -6.45
N CYS A 176 13.03 3.37 -5.60
CA CYS A 176 13.12 3.77 -4.19
C CYS A 176 14.39 3.20 -3.53
N ILE A 177 15.09 4.02 -2.75
CA ILE A 177 16.32 3.63 -2.02
C ILE A 177 16.11 2.45 -1.04
N PHE A 178 14.87 2.20 -0.59
CA PHE A 178 14.52 1.06 0.26
C PHE A 178 14.25 -0.24 -0.52
N GLN A 179 14.22 -0.22 -1.85
CA GLN A 179 14.11 -1.44 -2.64
C GLN A 179 15.48 -2.13 -2.71
N ASN A 180 15.59 -3.31 -2.11
CA ASN A 180 16.72 -4.23 -2.30
C ASN A 180 16.56 -4.96 -3.64
N ARG A 181 17.60 -4.93 -4.47
CA ARG A 181 17.63 -5.55 -5.80
C ARG A 181 17.79 -7.08 -5.69
N PRO A 182 17.40 -7.85 -6.73
CA PRO A 182 17.65 -9.30 -6.78
C PRO A 182 19.11 -9.67 -6.51
N GLY A 183 19.32 -10.72 -5.73
CA GLY A 183 20.65 -11.21 -5.34
C GLY A 183 21.23 -10.58 -4.07
N PHE A 184 20.59 -9.57 -3.47
CA PHE A 184 21.01 -9.06 -2.16
C PHE A 184 20.74 -10.08 -1.04
N ALA A 185 21.74 -10.30 -0.17
CA ALA A 185 21.72 -11.35 0.86
C ALA A 185 20.64 -11.14 1.94
N GLY A 186 20.22 -9.90 2.20
CA GLY A 186 19.11 -9.59 3.12
C GLY A 186 17.70 -9.85 2.56
N GLY A 187 17.60 -10.28 1.30
CA GLY A 187 16.33 -10.46 0.58
C GLY A 187 16.00 -9.27 -0.33
N ALA A 188 15.39 -9.56 -1.48
CA ALA A 188 14.94 -8.56 -2.45
C ALA A 188 13.54 -8.01 -2.09
N GLY A 189 13.23 -6.79 -2.53
CA GLY A 189 12.01 -6.07 -2.15
C GLY A 189 12.26 -4.97 -1.11
N CYS A 190 11.21 -4.45 -0.49
CA CYS A 190 11.32 -3.29 0.41
C CYS A 190 11.98 -3.65 1.76
N SER A 191 13.05 -2.96 2.14
CA SER A 191 13.76 -3.17 3.41
C SER A 191 12.90 -2.86 4.64
N LEU A 192 11.95 -1.93 4.54
CA LEU A 192 10.96 -1.65 5.60
C LEU A 192 9.98 -2.83 5.79
N HIS A 193 9.52 -3.46 4.70
CA HIS A 193 8.72 -4.69 4.77
C HIS A 193 9.51 -5.86 5.37
N ILE A 194 10.81 -5.99 5.04
CA ILE A 194 11.71 -6.97 5.65
C ILE A 194 11.93 -6.68 7.15
N LEU A 195 12.00 -5.41 7.55
CA LEU A 195 12.06 -5.00 8.96
C LEU A 195 10.78 -5.40 9.71
N ALA A 196 9.59 -5.14 9.15
CA ALA A 196 8.31 -5.51 9.75
C ALA A 196 8.24 -7.01 10.07
N ILE A 197 8.54 -7.86 9.07
CA ILE A 197 8.56 -9.32 9.23
C ILE A 197 9.57 -9.76 10.30
N LYS A 198 10.75 -9.12 10.37
CA LYS A 198 11.75 -9.42 11.41
C LYS A 198 11.36 -8.94 12.81
N GLU A 199 10.54 -7.89 12.92
CA GLU A 199 9.99 -7.41 14.19
C GLU A 199 8.72 -8.16 14.63
N GLY A 200 8.14 -9.00 13.76
CA GLY A 200 6.85 -9.68 14.02
C GLY A 200 5.66 -8.71 13.93
N ARG A 201 5.73 -7.78 12.97
CA ARG A 201 4.81 -6.64 12.79
C ARG A 201 4.20 -6.63 11.40
N GLU A 202 3.07 -5.93 11.25
CA GLU A 202 2.44 -5.78 9.95
C GLU A 202 3.24 -4.79 9.07
N PRO A 203 3.41 -5.07 7.76
CA PRO A 203 4.18 -4.20 6.88
C PRO A 203 3.69 -2.75 6.82
N LEU A 204 2.39 -2.53 7.00
CA LEU A 204 1.77 -1.20 7.03
C LEU A 204 2.36 -0.30 8.12
N GLU A 205 2.69 -0.85 9.29
CA GLU A 205 3.22 -0.07 10.42
C GLU A 205 4.54 0.64 10.06
N THR A 206 5.33 0.02 9.19
CA THR A 206 6.73 0.40 8.91
C THR A 206 6.95 1.18 7.62
N LYS A 207 5.97 1.19 6.72
CA LYS A 207 6.08 1.74 5.36
C LYS A 207 5.45 3.14 5.26
N PRO A 208 5.84 3.96 4.26
CA PRO A 208 5.10 5.19 3.93
C PRO A 208 3.65 4.89 3.55
N ASP A 209 2.76 5.83 3.79
CA ASP A 209 1.30 5.65 3.65
C ASP A 209 0.89 5.18 2.25
N VAL A 210 1.31 5.90 1.21
CA VAL A 210 1.03 5.54 -0.20
C VAL A 210 1.55 4.15 -0.55
N CYS A 211 2.56 3.66 0.18
CA CYS A 211 3.28 2.45 -0.13
C CYS A 211 2.65 1.20 0.53
N TRP A 212 1.88 1.35 1.62
CA TRP A 212 1.10 0.27 2.23
C TRP A 212 -0.37 0.28 1.81
N GLN A 213 -0.96 1.46 1.55
CA GLN A 213 -2.35 1.54 1.11
C GLN A 213 -2.54 0.89 -0.27
N LEU A 214 -1.59 1.07 -1.20
CA LEU A 214 -1.62 0.44 -2.53
C LEU A 214 -1.75 -1.11 -2.43
N PRO A 215 -2.71 -1.74 -3.13
CA PRO A 215 -3.60 -1.20 -4.18
C PRO A 215 -5.00 -0.76 -3.73
N VAL A 216 -5.27 -0.64 -2.43
CA VAL A 216 -6.52 -0.04 -1.94
C VAL A 216 -6.43 1.49 -2.10
N ARG A 217 -7.52 2.09 -2.59
CA ARG A 217 -7.67 3.54 -2.68
C ARG A 217 -8.74 4.00 -1.69
N ARG A 218 -8.34 4.86 -0.75
CA ARG A 218 -9.25 5.64 0.11
C ARG A 218 -9.42 7.04 -0.47
N THR A 219 -10.65 7.54 -0.51
CA THR A 219 -10.95 8.94 -0.89
C THR A 219 -12.09 9.51 -0.04
N TYR A 220 -12.03 10.81 0.23
CA TYR A 220 -12.97 11.52 1.08
C TYR A 220 -13.81 12.50 0.26
N GLU A 221 -15.12 12.51 0.46
CA GLU A 221 -16.05 13.46 -0.16
C GLU A 221 -17.08 13.93 0.89
N TRP A 222 -17.23 15.24 1.06
CA TRP A 222 -18.29 15.79 1.89
C TRP A 222 -19.57 15.95 1.06
N ILE A 223 -20.65 15.28 1.47
CA ILE A 223 -21.94 15.32 0.79
C ILE A 223 -22.93 16.14 1.62
N ASP A 224 -23.41 17.25 1.04
CA ASP A 224 -24.53 18.03 1.56
C ASP A 224 -25.85 17.33 1.16
N ARG A 225 -26.72 17.01 2.11
CA ARG A 225 -27.95 16.22 1.91
C ARG A 225 -29.21 17.09 1.78
N PRO A 226 -30.32 16.59 1.17
CA PRO A 226 -31.56 17.37 0.99
C PRO A 226 -32.36 17.67 2.27
N ASP A 227 -31.90 17.20 3.43
CA ASP A 227 -32.48 17.40 4.76
C ASP A 227 -31.67 18.39 5.62
N ASP A 228 -30.86 19.23 4.96
CA ASP A 228 -29.90 20.18 5.54
C ASP A 228 -28.79 19.53 6.42
N THR A 229 -28.67 18.19 6.41
CA THR A 229 -27.54 17.49 7.03
C THR A 229 -26.33 17.40 6.10
N ARG A 230 -25.17 17.06 6.67
CA ARG A 230 -23.91 16.89 5.94
C ARG A 230 -23.20 15.64 6.43
N VAL A 231 -22.57 14.89 5.54
CA VAL A 231 -21.90 13.62 5.87
C VAL A 231 -20.55 13.52 5.17
N LEU A 232 -19.58 12.91 5.84
CA LEU A 232 -18.30 12.51 5.25
C LEU A 232 -18.44 11.12 4.61
N GLN A 233 -18.38 11.05 3.29
CA GLN A 233 -18.33 9.80 2.56
C GLN A 233 -16.88 9.35 2.37
N VAL A 234 -16.48 8.27 3.04
CA VAL A 234 -15.21 7.59 2.82
C VAL A 234 -15.41 6.46 1.81
N SER A 235 -14.94 6.68 0.58
CA SER A 235 -14.92 5.62 -0.43
C SER A 235 -13.66 4.76 -0.30
N ILE A 236 -13.84 3.43 -0.33
CA ILE A 236 -12.78 2.41 -0.31
C ILE A 236 -12.92 1.54 -1.56
N GLY A 237 -11.89 1.45 -2.41
CA GLY A 237 -11.96 0.64 -3.63
C GLY A 237 -10.62 0.42 -4.31
N GLU A 238 -10.66 0.08 -5.60
CA GLU A 238 -9.46 -0.20 -6.41
C GLU A 238 -8.63 1.08 -6.65
N TYR A 239 -7.33 1.01 -6.38
CA TYR A 239 -6.36 1.96 -6.91
C TYR A 239 -6.04 1.60 -8.36
N ASP A 240 -6.97 1.89 -9.27
CA ASP A 240 -6.77 1.70 -10.70
C ASP A 240 -5.77 2.72 -11.27
N ARG A 241 -5.47 2.63 -12.58
CA ARG A 241 -4.53 3.56 -13.24
C ARG A 241 -4.90 5.04 -13.07
N ARG A 242 -6.17 5.41 -12.90
CA ARG A 242 -6.62 6.80 -12.70
C ARG A 242 -6.25 7.33 -11.32
N GLY A 243 -5.95 6.47 -10.35
CA GLY A 243 -5.40 6.85 -9.05
C GLY A 243 -4.05 7.57 -9.17
N TRP A 244 -3.23 7.16 -10.16
CA TRP A 244 -1.92 7.75 -10.49
C TRP A 244 -2.01 9.05 -11.31
N GLY A 245 -3.19 9.68 -11.41
CA GLY A 245 -3.41 10.85 -12.25
C GLY A 245 -3.14 10.59 -13.74
N PRO A 246 -2.76 11.62 -14.53
CA PRO A 246 -2.52 11.46 -15.97
C PRO A 246 -1.42 10.44 -16.32
N GLY A 247 -0.31 10.42 -15.56
CA GLY A 247 0.81 9.50 -15.77
C GLY A 247 0.46 8.02 -15.54
N GLY A 248 -0.67 7.74 -14.88
CA GLY A 248 -1.23 6.40 -14.73
C GLY A 248 -1.49 5.66 -16.05
N HIS A 249 -1.70 6.39 -17.14
CA HIS A 249 -1.87 5.82 -18.47
C HIS A 249 -0.54 5.40 -19.13
N ASP A 250 0.59 5.98 -18.70
CA ASP A 250 1.93 5.67 -19.21
C ASP A 250 2.65 4.55 -18.44
N LEU A 251 2.12 4.13 -17.27
CA LEU A 251 2.66 3.02 -16.49
C LEU A 251 2.77 1.76 -17.38
N HIS A 252 3.91 1.08 -17.29
CA HIS A 252 4.24 -0.02 -18.19
C HIS A 252 3.24 -1.20 -18.13
N TRP A 253 2.85 -1.54 -16.91
CA TRP A 253 1.85 -2.54 -16.55
C TRP A 253 1.31 -2.16 -15.16
N TRP A 254 0.04 -2.45 -14.90
CA TRP A 254 -0.57 -2.20 -13.58
C TRP A 254 -1.28 -3.46 -13.06
N CYS A 255 -1.12 -3.77 -11.78
CA CYS A 255 -1.48 -5.08 -11.24
C CYS A 255 -2.97 -5.26 -10.94
N THR A 256 -3.71 -4.18 -10.64
CA THR A 256 -5.12 -4.28 -10.20
C THR A 256 -6.07 -4.66 -11.33
N SER A 257 -5.73 -4.33 -12.57
CA SER A 257 -6.49 -4.66 -13.78
C SER A 257 -6.00 -5.94 -14.46
N ALA A 258 -4.89 -6.55 -14.01
CA ALA A 258 -4.17 -7.60 -14.73
C ALA A 258 -4.57 -9.02 -14.31
N THR A 259 -5.02 -9.84 -15.27
CA THR A 259 -5.37 -11.25 -15.02
C THR A 259 -4.26 -12.06 -14.35
N SER A 260 -2.99 -11.77 -14.62
CA SER A 260 -1.84 -12.45 -14.03
C SER A 260 -1.72 -12.24 -12.51
N ALA A 261 -2.34 -11.20 -11.95
CA ALA A 261 -2.42 -10.96 -10.50
C ALA A 261 -3.72 -11.47 -9.86
N HIS A 262 -4.67 -11.97 -10.66
CA HIS A 262 -5.98 -12.44 -10.20
C HIS A 262 -6.07 -13.97 -10.22
N GLY A 263 -5.98 -14.56 -9.03
CA GLY A 263 -6.00 -16.02 -8.85
C GLY A 263 -5.75 -16.48 -7.41
N ALA A 264 -5.82 -15.57 -6.43
CA ALA A 264 -5.66 -15.90 -5.02
C ALA A 264 -6.81 -16.79 -4.48
N GLY A 265 -6.47 -17.63 -3.49
CA GLY A 265 -7.46 -18.47 -2.80
C GLY A 265 -8.41 -17.64 -1.92
N ASP A 266 -7.87 -16.59 -1.29
CA ASP A 266 -8.60 -15.63 -0.46
C ASP A 266 -8.93 -14.36 -1.26
N PRO A 267 -10.03 -13.65 -0.93
CA PRO A 267 -10.39 -12.39 -1.58
C PRO A 267 -9.68 -11.19 -0.93
N VAL A 268 -9.65 -10.05 -1.61
CA VAL A 268 -8.94 -8.84 -1.14
C VAL A 268 -9.38 -8.41 0.26
N TYR A 269 -10.68 -8.47 0.59
CA TYR A 269 -11.14 -8.09 1.94
C TYR A 269 -10.58 -8.95 3.07
N VAL A 270 -10.12 -10.18 2.79
CA VAL A 270 -9.45 -11.06 3.77
C VAL A 270 -7.94 -10.85 3.73
N SER A 271 -7.33 -10.81 2.54
CA SER A 271 -5.87 -10.73 2.39
C SER A 271 -5.28 -9.35 2.70
N TYR A 272 -6.09 -8.29 2.66
CA TYR A 272 -5.75 -6.92 3.11
C TYR A 272 -6.50 -6.55 4.41
N GLY A 273 -6.85 -7.54 5.24
CA GLY A 273 -7.57 -7.33 6.50
C GLY A 273 -6.90 -6.33 7.46
N PRO A 274 -5.57 -6.38 7.68
CA PRO A 274 -4.85 -5.38 8.48
C PRO A 274 -4.94 -3.97 7.90
N GLU A 275 -4.65 -3.81 6.60
CA GLU A 275 -4.71 -2.53 5.90
C GLU A 275 -6.13 -1.93 5.90
N LEU A 276 -7.17 -2.75 5.71
CA LEU A 276 -8.56 -2.30 5.77
C LEU A 276 -8.99 -1.94 7.20
N THR A 277 -8.47 -2.64 8.22
CA THR A 277 -8.68 -2.29 9.63
C THR A 277 -8.06 -0.94 9.97
N GLU A 278 -6.86 -0.63 9.45
CA GLU A 278 -6.22 0.69 9.62
C GLU A 278 -6.95 1.79 8.82
N LEU A 279 -7.45 1.47 7.62
CA LEU A 279 -8.14 2.43 6.76
C LEU A 279 -9.54 2.83 7.24
N MET A 280 -10.24 1.94 7.96
CA MET A 280 -11.67 2.04 8.30
C MET A 280 -11.98 1.88 9.80
N GLY A 281 -10.97 1.59 10.63
CA GLY A 281 -11.19 1.14 12.01
C GLY A 281 -11.79 -0.27 12.08
N LYS A 282 -11.64 -0.93 13.24
CA LYS A 282 -12.09 -2.33 13.39
C LYS A 282 -13.58 -2.51 13.15
N ALA A 283 -14.44 -1.61 13.64
CA ALA A 283 -15.89 -1.76 13.51
C ALA A 283 -16.38 -1.56 12.06
N GLY A 284 -15.78 -0.61 11.31
CA GLY A 284 -16.02 -0.45 9.86
C GLY A 284 -15.56 -1.67 9.06
N TYR A 285 -14.39 -2.23 9.39
CA TYR A 285 -13.89 -3.46 8.77
C TYR A 285 -14.75 -4.69 9.11
N ASP A 286 -15.15 -4.88 10.37
CA ASP A 286 -16.03 -5.99 10.78
C ASP A 286 -17.34 -5.97 9.99
N ARG A 287 -17.97 -4.79 9.81
CA ARG A 287 -19.19 -4.68 8.99
C ARG A 287 -18.94 -4.85 7.49
N LEU A 288 -17.77 -4.48 6.99
CA LEU A 288 -17.36 -4.76 5.61
C LEU A 288 -17.18 -6.25 5.34
N VAL A 289 -16.63 -7.01 6.31
CA VAL A 289 -16.49 -8.48 6.24
C VAL A 289 -17.86 -9.12 6.07
N GLU A 290 -18.83 -8.79 6.92
CA GLU A 290 -20.21 -9.30 6.82
C GLU A 290 -20.82 -9.06 5.42
N LEU A 291 -20.71 -7.84 4.90
CA LEU A 291 -21.22 -7.46 3.58
C LEU A 291 -20.51 -8.19 2.42
N CYS A 292 -19.22 -8.45 2.55
CA CYS A 292 -18.46 -9.23 1.58
C CYS A 292 -18.81 -10.73 1.62
N GLU A 293 -19.06 -11.28 2.81
CA GLU A 293 -19.52 -12.67 3.00
C GLU A 293 -20.95 -12.87 2.50
N GLU A 294 -21.88 -11.97 2.84
CA GLU A 294 -23.26 -11.94 2.31
C GLU A 294 -23.25 -11.98 0.77
N ARG A 295 -22.39 -11.17 0.14
CA ARG A 295 -22.21 -11.14 -1.32
C ARG A 295 -21.65 -12.44 -1.88
N LEU A 296 -20.62 -13.01 -1.26
CA LEU A 296 -19.97 -14.25 -1.74
C LEU A 296 -20.81 -15.51 -1.48
N ALA A 297 -21.72 -15.48 -0.50
CA ALA A 297 -22.69 -16.54 -0.23
C ALA A 297 -23.89 -16.55 -1.18
N SER A 298 -24.02 -15.56 -2.08
CA SER A 298 -25.07 -15.49 -3.09
C SER A 298 -25.11 -16.74 -3.97
N GLN A 299 -26.28 -17.39 -4.05
CA GLN A 299 -26.53 -18.53 -4.94
C GLN A 299 -26.75 -18.12 -6.41
N LEU A 300 -26.81 -16.82 -6.70
CA LEU A 300 -26.85 -16.27 -8.05
C LEU A 300 -25.45 -15.84 -8.51
N PRO A 301 -25.15 -15.85 -9.83
CA PRO A 301 -23.92 -15.29 -10.38
C PRO A 301 -23.68 -13.87 -9.85
N LEU A 302 -22.46 -13.60 -9.39
CA LEU A 302 -22.11 -12.32 -8.77
C LEU A 302 -22.40 -11.16 -9.75
N LEU A 303 -23.24 -10.21 -9.33
CA LEU A 303 -23.42 -8.96 -10.07
C LEU A 303 -22.11 -8.18 -10.04
N ALA A 304 -21.63 -7.77 -11.22
CA ALA A 304 -20.35 -7.08 -11.39
C ALA A 304 -19.18 -7.84 -10.71
N PRO A 305 -18.75 -9.00 -11.23
CA PRO A 305 -17.49 -9.63 -10.82
C PRO A 305 -16.32 -8.82 -11.40
N HIS A 306 -15.14 -8.90 -10.78
CA HIS A 306 -13.98 -8.19 -11.31
C HIS A 306 -13.56 -8.81 -12.66
N PRO A 307 -13.37 -8.04 -13.75
CA PRO A 307 -13.15 -8.60 -15.09
C PRO A 307 -11.77 -9.25 -15.25
N ALA A 308 -10.86 -9.07 -14.29
CA ALA A 308 -9.59 -9.77 -14.23
C ALA A 308 -9.66 -11.09 -13.44
N ASP A 309 -10.71 -11.34 -12.64
CA ASP A 309 -10.90 -12.65 -12.00
C ASP A 309 -11.05 -13.76 -13.05
N PRO A 310 -10.56 -14.98 -12.76
CA PRO A 310 -10.95 -16.16 -13.53
C PRO A 310 -12.48 -16.34 -13.52
N ALA A 311 -13.03 -16.78 -14.66
CA ALA A 311 -14.43 -17.19 -14.73
C ALA A 311 -14.69 -18.34 -13.74
N ARG A 312 -15.74 -18.21 -12.94
CA ARG A 312 -16.21 -19.19 -11.95
C ARG A 312 -17.38 -20.00 -12.52
#